data_AF-A0A383BT47-F1
#
_entry.id   AF-A0A383BT47-F1
#
_cell.length_a   1.000
_cell.length_b   1.000
_cell.length_c   1.000
_cell.angle_alpha   90.00
_cell.angle_beta   90.00
_cell.angle_gamma   90.00
#
_symmetry.space_group_name_H-M   'P 1'
#
loop_
_entity.id
_entity.type
_entity.pdbx_description
1 polymer ?
#
loop_
_entity_poly.entity_id
_entity_poly.type
_entity_poly.pdbx_seq_one_letter_code
_entity_poly.pdbx_strand_id
1 'polypeptide(L)' 'MAQDEPMDDDWDFFSRGPPDSLRDAGYKNTAYALGELVDNSVEADATNVDIMMLESLQTTNKQRRWKIDEIAILDNGHG' A
#
# COMPACT_ATOMS: atom_id res chain seq x y z
N MET A 1 9.27 -32.01 6.93
CA MET A 1 7.99 -31.57 6.32
C MET A 1 7.64 -30.28 7.05
N ALA A 2 8.12 -29.14 6.55
CA ALA A 2 7.72 -27.85 7.07
C ALA A 2 6.26 -27.69 6.66
N GLN A 3 5.39 -27.48 7.64
CA GLN A 3 4.01 -27.11 7.36
C GLN A 3 4.08 -25.66 6.90
N ASP A 4 3.72 -25.40 5.64
CA ASP A 4 3.51 -24.05 5.15
C ASP A 4 2.29 -23.51 5.90
N GLU A 5 2.55 -22.71 6.93
CA GLU A 5 1.52 -21.91 7.61
C GLU A 5 0.89 -20.99 6.56
N PRO A 6 -0.46 -20.86 6.51
CA PRO A 6 -1.09 -19.89 5.63
C PRO A 6 -0.63 -18.50 6.06
N MET A 7 0.06 -17.78 5.17
CA MET A 7 0.25 -16.34 5.29
C MET A 7 -1.13 -15.72 5.15
N ASP A 8 -1.80 -15.54 6.29
CA ASP A 8 -2.93 -14.62 6.39
C ASP A 8 -2.35 -13.21 6.20
N ASP A 9 -2.12 -12.81 4.94
CA ASP A 9 -1.75 -11.45 4.51
C ASP A 9 -2.96 -10.50 4.67
N ASP A 10 -3.65 -10.65 5.79
CA ASP A 10 -4.82 -9.88 6.17
C ASP A 10 -4.29 -8.64 6.89
N TRP A 11 -3.89 -7.65 6.09
CA TRP A 11 -3.72 -6.29 6.57
C TRP A 11 -5.09 -5.84 7.10
N ASP A 12 -5.29 -6.05 8.40
CA ASP A 12 -6.57 -6.18 9.13
C ASP A 12 -7.58 -5.02 8.91
N PHE A 13 -7.11 -3.89 8.35
CA PHE A 13 -7.95 -2.76 7.92
C PHE A 13 -8.68 -2.98 6.58
N PHE A 14 -8.12 -3.76 5.65
CA PHE A 14 -8.65 -4.02 4.31
C PHE A 14 -9.24 -5.42 4.12
N SER A 15 -9.09 -6.30 5.12
CA SER A 15 -9.64 -7.67 5.14
C SER A 15 -11.13 -7.74 4.80
N ARG A 16 -11.88 -6.72 5.20
CA ARG A 16 -13.34 -6.58 4.96
C ARG A 16 -13.69 -5.60 3.83
N GLY A 17 -12.68 -5.15 3.10
CA GLY A 17 -12.75 -4.09 2.10
C GLY A 17 -12.50 -2.69 2.69
N PRO A 18 -12.09 -1.73 1.85
CA PRO A 18 -11.80 -0.36 2.30
C PRO A 18 -13.07 0.32 2.85
N PRO A 19 -12.97 1.06 3.97
CA PRO A 19 -14.08 1.85 4.51
C PRO A 19 -14.65 2.81 3.46
N ASP A 20 -15.94 3.14 3.57
CA ASP A 20 -16.61 4.04 2.63
C ASP A 20 -15.94 5.42 2.55
N SER A 21 -15.30 5.88 3.63
CA SER A 21 -14.50 7.11 3.63
C SER A 21 -13.34 7.06 2.62
N LEU A 22 -12.70 5.91 2.41
CA LEU A 22 -11.67 5.73 1.38
C LEU A 22 -12.26 5.65 -0.03
N ARG A 23 -13.49 5.15 -0.16
CA ARG A 23 -14.22 5.10 -1.44
C ARG A 23 -14.68 6.50 -1.86
N ASP A 24 -15.06 7.32 -0.90
CA ASP A 24 -15.57 8.68 -1.07
C ASP A 24 -14.46 9.74 -1.13
N ALA A 25 -13.25 9.45 -0.62
CA ALA A 25 -12.14 10.40 -0.53
C ALA A 25 -11.69 10.99 -1.87
N GLY A 26 -12.04 10.38 -3.01
CA GLY A 26 -11.94 11.03 -4.32
C GLY A 26 -10.56 11.59 -4.64
N TYR A 27 -9.48 10.82 -4.43
CA TYR A 27 -8.15 11.27 -4.77
C TYR A 27 -7.98 11.43 -6.30
N LYS A 28 -7.50 12.61 -6.72
CA LYS A 28 -7.34 12.96 -8.15
C LYS A 28 -6.45 11.99 -8.91
N ASN A 29 -5.45 11.41 -8.26
CA ASN A 29 -4.61 10.34 -8.76
C ASN A 29 -3.91 9.62 -7.59
N THR A 30 -3.24 8.50 -7.89
CA THR A 30 -2.51 7.69 -6.88
C THR A 30 -1.44 8.48 -6.13
N ALA A 31 -0.80 9.48 -6.76
CA ALA A 31 0.22 10.28 -6.08
C ALA A 31 -0.38 11.19 -5.01
N TYR A 32 -1.57 11.75 -5.24
CA TYR A 32 -2.30 12.50 -4.20
C TYR A 32 -2.71 11.57 -3.05
N ALA A 33 -3.24 10.38 -3.36
CA ALA A 33 -3.61 9.41 -2.32
C ALA A 33 -2.38 9.01 -1.46
N LEU A 34 -1.23 8.77 -2.10
CA LEU A 34 0.02 8.45 -1.41
C LEU A 34 0.51 9.60 -0.54
N GLY A 35 0.44 10.84 -1.05
CA GLY A 35 0.83 12.04 -0.31
C GLY A 35 0.03 12.20 0.98
N GLU A 36 -1.28 11.95 0.92
CA GLU A 36 -2.16 12.08 2.08
C GLU A 36 -1.85 11.04 3.16
N LEU A 37 -1.43 9.83 2.78
CA LEU A 37 -0.95 8.84 3.74
C LEU A 37 0.38 9.25 4.37
N VAL A 38 1.29 9.86 3.61
CA VAL A 38 2.56 10.40 4.14
C VAL A 38 2.30 11.59 5.06
N ASP A 39 1.37 12.46 4.71
CA ASP A 39 0.97 13.61 5.54
C ASP A 39 0.41 13.13 6.89
N ASN A 40 -0.38 12.05 6.90
CA ASN A 40 -0.83 11.42 8.16
C ASN A 40 0.35 10.93 9.02
N SER A 41 1.36 10.29 8.42
CA SER A 41 2.55 9.87 9.15
C SER A 41 3.29 11.06 9.76
N VAL A 42 3.42 12.17 9.02
CA VAL A 42 4.06 13.41 9.51
C VAL A 42 3.24 14.05 10.63
N GLU A 43 1.91 14.07 10.53
CA GLU A 43 1.03 14.55 11.60
C GLU A 43 1.14 13.71 12.87
N ALA A 44 1.44 12.41 12.73
CA ALA A 44 1.73 11.50 13.84
C ALA A 44 3.18 11.58 14.35
N ASP A 45 3.90 12.66 14.07
CA ASP A 45 5.29 12.91 14.45
C ASP A 45 6.28 11.83 13.97
N ALA A 46 5.97 11.11 12.88
CA ALA A 46 6.91 10.17 12.29
C ALA A 46 8.20 10.88 11.85
N THR A 47 9.33 10.29 12.19
CA THR A 47 10.67 10.76 11.78
C THR A 47 11.26 9.93 10.65
N ASN A 48 10.70 8.75 10.41
CA ASN A 48 11.03 7.90 9.29
C ASN A 48 9.75 7.35 8.65
N VAL A 49 9.67 7.48 7.33
CA VAL A 49 8.57 6.97 6.52
C VAL A 49 9.17 6.25 5.32
N ASP A 50 8.93 4.94 5.25
CA ASP A 50 9.39 4.06 4.18
C ASP A 50 8.24 3.81 3.20
N ILE A 51 8.49 4.06 1.91
CA ILE A 51 7.56 3.77 0.82
C ILE A 51 8.14 2.63 0.01
N MET A 52 7.41 1.52 -0.04
CA MET A 52 7.82 0.31 -0.72
C MET A 52 6.86 0.01 -1.87
N MET A 53 7.40 -0.51 -2.96
CA MET A 53 6.63 -0.92 -4.13
C MET A 53 6.98 -2.36 -4.45
N LEU A 54 5.96 -3.22 -4.49
CA LEU A 54 6.10 -4.56 -5.02
C LEU A 54 5.68 -4.51 -6.48
N GLU A 55 6.62 -4.87 -7.35
CA GLU A 55 6.40 -4.91 -8.79
C GLU A 55 6.62 -6.32 -9.33
N SER A 56 5.85 -6.67 -10.36
CA SER A 56 6.06 -7.86 -11.15
C SER A 56 6.26 -7.51 -12.62
N LEU A 57 7.09 -8.31 -13.28
CA LEU A 57 7.35 -8.16 -14.70
C LEU A 57 6.20 -8.80 -15.50
N GLN A 58 5.27 -7.96 -15.92
CA GLN A 58 4.12 -8.38 -16.70
C GLN A 58 4.46 -8.41 -18.18
N THR A 59 4.04 -9.47 -18.88
CA THR A 59 4.18 -9.58 -20.33
C THR A 59 2.81 -9.44 -20.97
N THR A 60 2.57 -8.29 -21.61
CA THR A 60 1.34 -8.05 -22.37
C THR A 60 1.68 -8.02 -23.85
N ASN A 61 1.04 -8.89 -24.64
CA ASN A 61 1.30 -9.09 -26.06
C ASN A 61 2.78 -9.44 -26.34
N LYS A 62 3.56 -8.46 -26.82
CA LYS A 62 4.98 -8.59 -27.20
C LYS A 62 5.92 -7.74 -26.34
N GLN A 63 5.40 -7.10 -25.29
CA GLN A 63 6.15 -6.15 -24.48
C GLN A 63 6.19 -6.65 -23.03
N ARG A 64 7.39 -6.63 -22.44
CA ARG A 64 7.62 -6.89 -21.01
C ARG A 64 7.73 -5.55 -20.31
N ARG A 65 6.91 -5.31 -19.30
CA ARG A 65 6.92 -4.08 -18.50
C ARG A 65 6.78 -4.44 -17.03
N TRP A 66 7.58 -3.79 -16.20
CA TRP A 66 7.36 -3.82 -14.76
C TRP A 66 6.06 -3.09 -14.45
N LYS A 67 5.22 -3.72 -13.64
CA LYS A 67 3.96 -3.16 -13.17
C LYS A 67 3.97 -3.25 -11.65
N ILE A 68 3.62 -2.14 -11.00
CA ILE A 68 3.40 -2.11 -9.56
C ILE A 68 2.10 -2.85 -9.27
N ASP A 69 2.19 -3.87 -8.43
CA ASP A 69 1.04 -4.66 -7.97
C ASP A 69 0.56 -4.14 -6.61
N GLU A 70 1.49 -3.71 -5.76
CA GLU A 70 1.19 -3.23 -4.41
C GLU A 70 2.15 -2.10 -4.00
N ILE A 71 1.62 -1.18 -3.19
CA ILE A 71 2.37 -0.10 -2.57
C ILE A 71 2.12 -0.16 -1.07
N ALA A 72 3.20 -0.18 -0.28
CA ALA A 72 3.15 -0.17 1.17
C ALA A 72 3.81 1.11 1.72
N ILE A 73 3.24 1.65 2.79
CA ILE A 73 3.78 2.77 3.56
C ILE A 73 3.96 2.28 4.99
N LEU A 74 5.17 2.44 5.52
CA LEU A 74 5.53 2.07 6.89
C LEU A 74 6.14 3.30 7.54
N ASP A 75 5.63 3.70 8.70
CA ASP A 75 6.19 4.81 9.47
C ASP A 75 6.40 4.45 10.94
N ASN A 76 7.12 5.33 11.64
CA ASN A 76 7.40 5.21 13.06
C ASN A 76 6.70 6.29 13.90
N GLY A 77 5.62 6.88 13.37
CA GLY A 77 4.80 7.83 14.10
C GLY A 77 4.08 7.16 15.26
N HIS A 78 3.36 7.95 16.06
CA HIS A 78 2.66 7.45 17.25
C HIS A 78 1.32 6.76 16.93
N GLY A 79 1.20 6.20 15.72
CA GLY A 79 0.01 5.53 15.19
C GLY A 79 -0.46 4.37 16.05
#